data_AF-A0AAJ6B381-F1
#
_entry.id   AF-A0AAJ6B381-F1
#
_cell.length_a   1.000
_cell.length_b   1.000
_cell.length_c   1.000
_cell.angle_alpha   90.00
_cell.angle_beta   90.00
_cell.angle_gamma   90.00
#
_symmetry.space_group_name_H-M   'P 1'
#
loop_
_entity.id
_entity.type
_entity.pdbx_description
1 polymer ?
#
loop_
_entity_poly.entity_id
_entity_poly.type
_entity_poly.pdbx_seq_one_letter_code
_entity_poly.pdbx_strand_id
1 'polypeptide(L)'
;MSYEEMRDEYDRTLENFPAELPFPEGVDTHPALESQIVTDPETTDLFEVGSGSGQAYVYWECTWMLQVLAAEGKGRKADQGLDMLESALDSEMRARHFDDSSGVWENQVLRSARQGDLGLLRDFAVGCDGES
;
A
#
# COMPACT_ATOMS: atom_id res chain seq x y z
N MET A 1 -19.03 -3.91 10.48
CA MET A 1 -18.84 -5.34 10.18
C MET A 1 -17.99 -5.98 11.28
N SER A 2 -18.17 -7.27 11.48
CA SER A 2 -17.33 -8.09 12.35
C SER A 2 -15.89 -8.18 11.82
N TYR A 3 -14.98 -8.64 12.67
CA TYR A 3 -13.61 -8.91 12.26
C TYR A 3 -13.52 -9.98 11.16
N GLU A 4 -14.35 -11.02 11.25
CA GLU A 4 -14.42 -12.11 10.25
C GLU A 4 -14.85 -11.56 8.88
N GLU A 5 -15.88 -10.71 8.84
CA GLU A 5 -16.31 -10.07 7.60
C GLU A 5 -15.24 -9.14 7.00
N MET A 6 -14.51 -8.41 7.84
CA MET A 6 -13.40 -7.55 7.39
C MET A 6 -12.23 -8.37 6.84
N ARG A 7 -11.94 -9.50 7.49
CA ARG A 7 -10.93 -10.46 7.03
C ARG A 7 -11.30 -11.07 5.68
N ASP A 8 -12.55 -11.48 5.50
CA ASP A 8 -13.03 -12.00 4.22
C ASP A 8 -12.92 -10.95 3.11
N GLU A 9 -13.15 -9.66 3.43
CA GLU A 9 -12.90 -8.57 2.48
C GLU A 9 -11.42 -8.45 2.10
N TYR A 10 -10.53 -8.53 3.09
CA TYR A 10 -9.09 -8.48 2.90
C TYR A 10 -8.58 -9.62 2.03
N ASP A 11 -8.91 -10.86 2.38
CA ASP A 11 -8.46 -12.07 1.67
C ASP A 11 -8.98 -12.05 0.22
N ARG A 12 -10.26 -11.75 0.01
CA ARG A 12 -10.84 -11.61 -1.34
C ARG A 12 -10.17 -10.49 -2.13
N THR A 13 -9.81 -9.39 -1.48
CA THR A 13 -9.10 -8.31 -2.16
C THR A 13 -7.71 -8.76 -2.62
N LEU A 14 -6.96 -9.48 -1.78
CA LEU A 14 -5.66 -10.05 -2.16
C LEU A 14 -5.75 -11.07 -3.29
N GLU A 15 -6.75 -11.96 -3.28
CA GLU A 15 -6.97 -12.93 -4.37
C GLU A 15 -7.21 -12.26 -5.73
N ASN A 16 -7.81 -11.07 -5.71
CA ASN A 16 -8.11 -10.28 -6.91
C ASN A 16 -7.05 -9.21 -7.19
N PHE A 17 -6.01 -9.09 -6.36
CA PHE A 17 -4.87 -8.25 -6.70
C PHE A 17 -4.22 -8.83 -7.97
N PRO A 18 -3.91 -8.01 -8.97
CA PRO A 18 -3.42 -8.54 -10.23
C PRO A 18 -2.12 -9.32 -9.98
N ALA A 19 -2.14 -10.63 -10.23
CA ALA A 19 -0.96 -11.50 -10.10
C ALA A 19 0.18 -11.11 -11.05
N GLU A 20 -0.13 -10.27 -12.05
CA GLU A 20 0.83 -9.69 -13.00
C GLU A 20 1.55 -8.45 -12.46
N LEU A 21 1.19 -7.94 -11.27
CA LEU A 21 1.95 -6.89 -10.61
C LEU A 21 3.28 -7.50 -10.13
N PRO A 22 4.44 -7.02 -10.60
CA PRO A 22 5.71 -7.70 -10.42
C PRO A 22 6.29 -7.43 -9.03
N PHE A 23 5.62 -7.87 -7.96
CA PHE A 23 6.05 -7.67 -6.57
C PHE A 23 7.57 -7.92 -6.43
N PRO A 24 8.27 -7.13 -5.58
CA PRO A 24 9.69 -7.33 -5.35
C PRO A 24 9.97 -8.78 -4.98
N GLU A 25 11.09 -9.32 -5.48
CA GLU A 25 11.49 -10.71 -5.16
C GLU A 25 11.57 -10.91 -3.64
N GLY A 26 10.88 -11.92 -3.13
CA GLY A 26 10.84 -12.25 -1.70
C GLY A 26 9.77 -11.52 -0.89
N VAL A 27 8.95 -10.67 -1.52
CA VAL A 27 7.78 -10.06 -0.86
C VAL A 27 6.64 -11.06 -0.77
N ASP A 28 6.06 -11.13 0.43
CA ASP A 28 4.81 -11.85 0.64
C ASP A 28 3.68 -11.08 -0.04
N THR A 29 3.11 -11.64 -1.09
CA THR A 29 1.99 -10.99 -1.82
C THR A 29 0.66 -11.12 -1.08
N HIS A 30 0.62 -11.94 -0.01
CA HIS A 30 -0.57 -12.26 0.77
C HIS A 30 -0.23 -12.30 2.28
N PRO A 31 0.26 -11.19 2.85
CA PRO A 31 0.64 -11.17 4.26
C PRO A 31 -0.58 -11.38 5.17
N ALA A 32 -0.32 -11.89 6.37
CA ALA A 32 -1.36 -12.03 7.39
C ALA A 32 -1.91 -10.66 7.78
N LEU A 33 -3.24 -10.51 7.78
CA LEU A 33 -3.91 -9.28 8.17
C LEU A 33 -3.50 -8.80 9.57
N GLU A 34 -3.23 -9.71 10.50
CA GLU A 34 -2.77 -9.44 11.85
C GLU A 34 -1.44 -8.69 11.91
N SER A 35 -0.59 -8.79 10.89
CA SER A 35 0.66 -8.00 10.83
C SER A 35 0.42 -6.55 10.44
N GLN A 36 -0.82 -6.18 10.08
CA GLN A 36 -1.19 -4.84 9.59
C GLN A 36 -2.14 -4.11 10.54
N ILE A 37 -2.86 -4.84 11.39
CA ILE A 37 -3.83 -4.25 12.30
C ILE A 37 -3.20 -4.02 13.67
N VAL A 38 -3.13 -2.75 14.09
CA VAL A 38 -2.65 -2.34 15.42
C VAL A 38 -3.77 -2.40 16.49
N THR A 39 -5.02 -2.51 16.07
CA THR A 39 -6.18 -2.55 16.95
C THR A 39 -6.51 -3.97 17.40
N ASP A 40 -6.71 -4.16 18.71
CA ASP A 40 -7.15 -5.43 19.28
C ASP A 40 -8.54 -5.80 18.73
N PRO A 41 -8.67 -6.92 17.99
CA PRO A 41 -9.94 -7.36 17.42
C PRO A 41 -11.00 -7.67 18.49
N GLU A 42 -10.62 -7.94 19.74
CA GLU A 42 -11.54 -8.18 20.85
C GLU A 42 -12.14 -6.88 21.43
N THR A 43 -11.53 -5.71 21.14
CA THR A 43 -11.96 -4.40 21.66
C THR A 43 -12.42 -3.42 20.57
N THR A 44 -12.33 -3.81 19.29
CA THR A 44 -12.76 -2.98 18.17
C THR A 44 -14.25 -3.16 17.94
N ASP A 45 -15.04 -2.16 18.32
CA ASP A 45 -16.49 -2.28 18.45
C ASP A 45 -17.27 -2.38 17.12
N LEU A 46 -16.66 -2.19 15.93
CA LEU A 46 -17.16 -2.54 14.57
C LEU A 46 -16.19 -1.95 13.51
N PHE A 47 -15.81 -2.74 12.49
CA PHE A 47 -15.07 -2.23 11.32
C PHE A 47 -16.02 -1.59 10.29
N GLU A 48 -15.51 -0.69 9.45
CA GLU A 48 -16.28 -0.10 8.35
C GLU A 48 -16.21 -0.98 7.08
N VAL A 49 -17.24 -0.93 6.23
CA VAL A 49 -17.22 -1.60 4.93
C VAL A 49 -16.06 -1.07 4.09
N GLY A 50 -15.25 -1.97 3.53
CA GLY A 50 -14.02 -1.63 2.80
C GLY A 50 -12.78 -1.50 3.68
N SER A 51 -12.88 -1.75 4.99
CA SER A 51 -11.69 -1.77 5.87
C SER A 51 -10.70 -2.85 5.43
N GLY A 52 -11.18 -4.04 5.10
CA GLY A 52 -10.32 -5.15 4.66
C GLY A 52 -9.62 -4.85 3.34
N SER A 53 -10.36 -4.33 2.35
CA SER A 53 -9.78 -3.93 1.07
C SER A 53 -8.81 -2.76 1.20
N GLY A 54 -9.07 -1.83 2.13
CA GLY A 54 -8.17 -0.73 2.47
C GLY A 54 -6.84 -1.23 3.04
N GLN A 55 -6.86 -2.18 3.98
CA GLN A 55 -5.64 -2.78 4.53
C GLN A 55 -4.80 -3.46 3.45
N ALA A 56 -5.44 -4.28 2.60
CA ALA A 56 -4.75 -4.95 1.49
C ALA A 56 -4.09 -3.94 0.53
N TYR A 57 -4.76 -2.82 0.24
CA TYR A 57 -4.19 -1.76 -0.58
C TYR A 57 -3.01 -1.05 0.10
N VAL A 58 -3.13 -0.73 1.40
CA VAL A 58 -2.03 -0.10 2.17
C VAL A 58 -0.79 -0.98 2.13
N TYR A 59 -0.92 -2.28 2.35
CA TYR A 59 0.20 -3.21 2.28
C TYR A 59 0.88 -3.19 0.91
N TRP A 60 0.08 -3.25 -0.15
CA TRP A 60 0.57 -3.20 -1.51
C TRP A 60 1.34 -1.90 -1.78
N GLU A 61 0.78 -0.75 -1.40
CA GLU A 61 1.43 0.55 -1.59
C GLU A 61 2.73 0.66 -0.79
N CYS A 62 2.70 0.20 0.46
CA CYS A 62 3.85 0.14 1.36
C CYS A 62 5.01 -0.69 0.79
N THR A 63 4.70 -1.86 0.22
CA THR A 63 5.71 -2.72 -0.42
C THR A 63 6.52 -1.96 -1.46
N TRP A 64 5.86 -1.18 -2.31
CA TRP A 64 6.53 -0.46 -3.39
C TRP A 64 7.27 0.77 -2.89
N MET A 65 6.69 1.51 -1.94
CA MET A 65 7.42 2.60 -1.28
C MET A 65 8.71 2.09 -0.65
N LEU A 66 8.66 0.98 0.09
CA LEU A 66 9.84 0.37 0.71
C LEU A 66 10.85 -0.13 -0.32
N GLN A 67 10.42 -0.69 -1.46
CA GLN A 67 11.34 -1.03 -2.55
C GLN A 67 12.09 0.20 -3.09
N VAL A 68 11.37 1.30 -3.36
CA VAL A 68 11.98 2.54 -3.85
C VAL A 68 12.95 3.11 -2.84
N LEU A 69 12.57 3.14 -1.56
CA LEU A 69 13.40 3.64 -0.46
C LEU A 69 14.64 2.77 -0.25
N ALA A 70 14.51 1.44 -0.28
CA ALA A 70 15.63 0.50 -0.14
C ALA A 70 16.61 0.57 -1.31
N ALA A 71 16.11 0.90 -2.52
CA ALA A 71 16.94 1.17 -3.69
C ALA A 71 17.46 2.61 -3.75
N GLU A 72 17.23 3.42 -2.70
CA GLU A 72 17.59 4.84 -2.63
C GLU A 72 17.11 5.65 -3.84
N GLY A 73 15.95 5.29 -4.40
CA GLY A 73 15.37 5.96 -5.56
C GLY A 73 16.16 5.76 -6.85
N LYS A 74 17.07 4.79 -6.92
CA LYS A 74 17.97 4.58 -8.07
C LYS A 74 17.88 3.19 -8.66
N GLY A 75 18.03 3.14 -9.98
CA GLY A 75 18.15 1.90 -10.75
C GLY A 75 16.83 1.17 -10.91
N ARG A 76 16.91 0.01 -11.59
CA ARG A 76 15.73 -0.71 -12.07
C ARG A 76 14.67 -1.02 -11.01
N LYS A 77 15.09 -1.35 -9.77
CA LYS A 77 14.14 -1.64 -8.68
C LYS A 77 13.37 -0.39 -8.24
N ALA A 78 14.04 0.76 -8.14
CA ALA A 78 13.35 2.01 -7.83
C ALA A 78 12.40 2.41 -8.97
N ASP A 79 12.86 2.32 -10.22
CA ASP A 79 12.03 2.65 -11.38
C ASP A 79 10.77 1.78 -11.43
N GLN A 80 10.93 0.47 -11.25
CA GLN A 80 9.82 -0.47 -11.18
C GLN A 80 8.87 -0.13 -10.03
N GLY A 81 9.38 0.19 -8.83
CA GLY A 81 8.51 0.56 -7.71
C GLY A 81 7.69 1.83 -7.98
N LEU A 82 8.31 2.84 -8.59
CA LEU A 82 7.62 4.08 -8.96
C LEU A 82 6.62 3.87 -10.10
N ASP A 83 6.95 3.06 -11.11
CA ASP A 83 6.01 2.70 -12.20
C ASP A 83 4.75 2.05 -11.61
N MET A 84 4.93 1.20 -10.59
CA MET A 84 3.81 0.53 -9.92
C MET A 84 2.95 1.50 -9.13
N LEU A 85 3.56 2.36 -8.30
CA LEU A 85 2.83 3.38 -7.53
C LEU A 85 2.06 4.35 -8.44
N GLU A 86 2.62 4.71 -9.59
CA GLU A 86 1.97 5.53 -10.61
C GLU A 86 0.81 4.78 -11.28
N SER A 87 0.96 3.49 -11.59
CA SER A 87 -0.10 2.70 -12.23
C SER A 87 -1.36 2.56 -11.37
N ALA A 88 -1.24 2.68 -10.05
CA ALA A 88 -2.38 2.62 -9.14
C ALA A 88 -3.20 3.91 -9.08
N LEU A 89 -2.69 5.04 -9.60
CA LEU A 89 -3.38 6.33 -9.60
C LEU A 89 -4.76 6.25 -10.26
N ASP A 90 -4.85 5.51 -11.37
CA ASP A 90 -6.08 5.36 -12.15
C ASP A 90 -6.97 4.19 -11.67
N SER A 91 -6.57 3.49 -10.61
CA SER A 91 -7.33 2.33 -10.12
C SER A 91 -8.57 2.76 -9.34
N GLU A 92 -9.71 2.13 -9.62
CA GLU A 92 -10.92 2.31 -8.81
C GLU A 92 -10.69 1.96 -7.34
N MET A 93 -9.74 1.06 -7.06
CA MET A 93 -9.37 0.69 -5.70
C MET A 93 -8.71 1.85 -4.96
N ARG A 94 -7.73 2.54 -5.55
CA ARG A 94 -7.11 3.72 -4.95
C ARG A 94 -8.14 4.82 -4.75
N ALA A 95 -8.94 5.13 -5.77
CA ALA A 95 -9.95 6.18 -5.70
C ALA A 95 -11.02 5.95 -4.61
N ARG A 96 -11.28 4.68 -4.23
CA ARG A 96 -12.20 4.32 -3.15
C ARG A 96 -11.60 4.49 -1.76
N HIS A 97 -10.28 4.40 -1.60
CA HIS A 97 -9.61 4.38 -0.29
C HIS A 97 -8.80 5.63 0.02
N PHE A 98 -8.32 6.34 -1.01
CA PHE A 98 -7.45 7.51 -0.87
C PHE A 98 -7.93 8.64 -1.77
N ASP A 99 -8.32 9.74 -1.15
CA ASP A 99 -8.61 10.99 -1.88
C ASP A 99 -7.30 11.70 -2.24
N ASP A 100 -6.98 11.72 -3.53
CA ASP A 100 -5.91 12.56 -4.09
C ASP A 100 -6.48 13.65 -5.01
N SER A 101 -7.69 14.17 -4.74
CA SER A 101 -8.27 15.28 -5.51
C SER A 101 -7.41 16.54 -5.51
N SER A 102 -6.56 16.71 -4.49
CA SER A 102 -5.56 17.78 -4.41
C SER A 102 -4.30 17.51 -5.25
N GLY A 103 -4.12 16.28 -5.74
CA GLY A 103 -2.98 15.83 -6.54
C GLY A 103 -1.66 15.85 -5.77
N VAL A 104 -1.67 15.83 -4.44
CA VAL A 104 -0.46 15.85 -3.61
C VAL A 104 0.36 14.59 -3.83
N TRP A 105 -0.29 13.43 -3.85
CA TRP A 105 0.40 12.17 -4.01
C TRP A 105 1.06 12.06 -5.40
N GLU A 106 0.31 12.28 -6.48
CA GLU A 106 0.87 12.27 -7.82
C GLU A 106 1.92 13.38 -8.03
N ASN A 107 1.53 14.63 -7.79
CA ASN A 107 2.30 15.78 -8.28
C ASN A 107 3.45 16.19 -7.36
N GLN A 108 3.40 15.82 -6.09
CA GLN A 108 4.46 16.12 -5.13
C GLN A 108 5.22 14.87 -4.74
N VAL A 109 4.55 13.81 -4.26
CA VAL A 109 5.26 12.63 -3.72
C VAL A 109 5.96 11.85 -4.84
N LEU A 110 5.20 11.33 -5.81
CA LEU A 110 5.76 10.49 -6.88
C LEU A 110 6.70 11.27 -7.80
N ARG A 111 6.31 12.50 -8.18
CA ARG A 111 7.17 13.34 -9.03
C ARG A 111 8.49 13.74 -8.36
N SER A 112 8.50 14.00 -7.05
CA SER A 112 9.76 14.29 -6.33
C SER A 112 10.63 13.04 -6.25
N ALA A 113 10.03 11.87 -5.98
CA ALA A 113 10.75 10.61 -5.91
C ALA A 113 11.41 10.25 -7.26
N ARG A 114 10.73 10.49 -8.39
CA ARG A 114 11.30 10.37 -9.75
C ARG A 114 12.50 11.28 -10.01
N GLN A 115 12.57 12.41 -9.31
CA GLN A 115 13.70 13.34 -9.39
C GLN A 115 14.81 13.00 -8.39
N GLY A 116 14.64 11.92 -7.60
CA GLY A 116 15.58 11.47 -6.58
C GLY A 116 15.37 12.10 -5.21
N ASP A 117 14.36 12.93 -5.02
CA ASP A 117 13.98 13.44 -3.71
C ASP A 117 12.93 12.52 -3.06
N LEU A 118 13.41 11.71 -2.11
CA LEU A 118 12.61 10.71 -1.41
C LEU A 118 12.03 11.23 -0.09
N GLY A 119 12.16 12.53 0.23
CA GLY A 119 11.73 13.09 1.52
C GLY A 119 10.25 12.79 1.80
N LEU A 120 9.37 13.22 0.89
CA LEU A 120 7.94 13.01 1.02
C LEU A 120 7.56 11.52 0.93
N LEU A 121 8.22 10.74 0.07
CA LEU A 121 7.95 9.30 -0.03
C LEU A 121 8.26 8.60 1.30
N ARG A 122 9.33 9.00 1.97
CA ARG A 122 9.69 8.48 3.29
C ARG A 122 8.66 8.87 4.34
N ASP A 123 8.15 10.10 4.32
CA ASP A 123 7.12 10.57 5.25
C ASP A 123 5.81 9.77 5.10
N PHE A 124 5.41 9.45 3.87
CA PHE A 124 4.24 8.60 3.61
C PHE A 124 4.48 7.14 4.02
N ALA A 125 5.72 6.65 3.97
CA ALA A 125 6.08 5.30 4.38
C ALA A 125 6.22 5.10 5.89
N VAL A 126 6.01 6.12 6.74
CA VAL A 126 6.20 6.06 8.21
C VAL A 126 5.33 5.00 8.91
N GLY A 127 4.32 4.43 8.26
CA GLY A 127 3.50 3.32 8.77
C GLY A 127 3.72 1.97 8.06
N CYS A 128 4.68 1.88 7.14
CA CYS A 128 4.87 0.70 6.29
C CYS A 128 5.82 -0.35 6.85
N ASP A 129 6.68 0.04 7.79
CA ASP A 129 7.52 -0.88 8.53
C ASP A 129 6.65 -1.52 9.63
N GLY A 130 5.88 -2.52 9.24
CA GLY A 130 5.11 -3.36 10.16
C GLY A 130 6.01 -4.27 11.00
N GLU A 131 7.04 -3.74 11.67
CA GLU A 131 7.78 -4.44 12.73
C GLU A 131 8.37 -3.45 13.74
N SER A 132 7.90 -3.59 14.98
CA SER A 132 8.78 -3.96 16.10
C SER A 132 8.05 -4.97 16.96
#